data_AF-B6YX97-F1
#
_entry.id   AF-B6YX97-F1
#
_cell.length_a   1.000
_cell.length_b   1.000
_cell.length_c   1.000
_cell.angle_alpha   90.00
_cell.angle_beta   90.00
_cell.angle_gamma   90.00
#
_symmetry.space_group_name_H-M   'P 1'
#
loop_
_entity.id
_entity.type
_entity.pdbx_description
1 polymer ?
#
loop_
_entity_poly.entity_id
_entity_poly.type
_entity_poly.pdbx_seq_one_letter_code
_entity_poly.pdbx_strand_id
1 'polypeptide(L)' 'MDYVEQAIEKGAKVVWFQFRTYNRDAFKKAKEAGLIAVAHRYIKQEHVRLLGD' A
#
# COMPACT_ATOMS: atom_id res chain seq x y z
N MET A 1 4.78 15.21 5.51
CA MET A 1 4.52 14.95 4.09
C MET A 1 3.64 13.71 4.01
N ASP A 2 2.41 13.82 3.53
CA ASP A 2 1.48 12.69 3.40
C ASP A 2 1.71 11.97 2.06
N TYR A 3 2.33 10.80 2.11
CA TYR A 3 2.65 10.01 0.92
C TYR A 3 1.42 9.35 0.28
N VAL A 4 0.33 9.15 1.02
CA VAL A 4 -0.90 8.59 0.45
C VAL A 4 -1.61 9.63 -0.40
N GLU A 5 -1.66 10.89 0.04
CA GLU A 5 -2.19 11.99 -0.77
C GLU A 5 -1.42 12.14 -2.08
N GLN A 6 -0.08 12.11 -2.02
CA GLN A 6 0.75 12.15 -3.23
C GLN A 6 0.49 10.96 -4.16
N ALA A 7 0.28 9.77 -3.62
CA ALA A 7 -0.04 8.59 -4.43
C ALA A 7 -1.39 8.74 -5.15
N ILE A 8 -2.40 9.32 -4.47
CA ILE A 8 -3.71 9.61 -5.06
C ILE A 8 -3.56 10.65 -6.18
N GLU A 9 -2.91 11.78 -5.91
CA GLU A 9 -2.68 12.86 -6.89
C GLU A 9 -1.89 12.37 -8.11
N LYS A 10 -0.92 11.47 -7.90
CA LYS A 10 -0.14 10.88 -8.98
C LYS A 10 -0.94 9.87 -9.83
N GLY A 11 -2.13 9.47 -9.37
CA GLY A 11 -2.95 8.45 -10.04
C GLY A 11 -2.40 7.03 -9.87
N ALA A 12 -1.68 6.77 -8.77
CA ALA A 12 -1.20 5.43 -8.43
C ALA A 12 -2.37 4.44 -8.35
N LYS A 13 -2.09 3.16 -8.61
CA LYS A 13 -3.12 2.11 -8.58
C LYS A 13 -3.13 1.32 -7.27
N VAL A 14 -1.99 1.28 -6.58
CA VAL A 14 -1.78 0.50 -5.37
C VAL A 14 -0.99 1.32 -4.36
N VAL A 15 -1.38 1.26 -3.08
CA VAL A 15 -0.55 1.66 -1.95
C VAL A 15 -0.22 0.43 -1.11
N TRP A 16 1.06 0.19 -0.85
CA TRP A 16 1.53 -0.97 -0.11
C TRP A 16 2.17 -0.57 1.22
N PHE A 17 1.44 -0.79 2.32
CA PHE A 17 1.90 -0.56 3.68
C PHE A 17 2.74 -1.76 4.16
N GLN A 18 4.06 -1.57 4.14
CA GLN A 18 5.06 -2.49 4.69
C GLN A 18 4.86 -2.74 6.19
N PHE A 19 5.58 -3.72 6.74
CA PHE A 19 5.58 -3.93 8.19
C PHE A 19 5.91 -2.65 8.96
N ARG A 20 5.14 -2.40 10.03
CA ARG A 20 5.28 -1.24 10.92
C ARG A 20 5.05 0.13 10.26
N THR A 21 4.50 0.18 9.05
CA THR A 21 4.15 1.44 8.36
C THR A 21 2.64 1.68 8.27
N TYR A 22 1.81 0.73 8.72
CA TYR A 22 0.36 0.86 8.67
C TYR A 22 -0.12 2.04 9.52
N ASN A 23 -0.90 2.92 8.90
CA ASN A 23 -1.66 3.97 9.56
C ASN A 23 -3.12 3.83 9.13
N ARG A 24 -4.04 3.79 10.10
CA ARG A 24 -5.46 3.54 9.85
C ARG A 24 -6.09 4.59 8.94
N ASP A 25 -5.80 5.86 9.16
CA ASP A 25 -6.41 6.96 8.43
C ASP A 25 -5.86 7.04 7.00
N ALA A 26 -4.55 6.83 6.84
CA ALA A 26 -3.90 6.75 5.54
C ALA A 26 -4.42 5.55 4.72
N PHE A 27 -4.61 4.39 5.35
CA PHE A 27 -5.18 3.22 4.69
C PHE A 27 -6.64 3.45 4.26
N LYS A 28 -7.45 4.05 5.14
CA LYS A 28 -8.84 4.43 4.83
C LYS A 28 -8.89 5.40 3.64
N LYS A 29 -8.08 6.46 3.67
CA LYS A 29 -7.96 7.46 2.59
C LYS A 29 -7.64 6.82 1.25
N ALA A 30 -6.66 5.90 1.22
CA ALA A 30 -6.30 5.17 0.00
C ALA A 30 -7.48 4.34 -0.56
N LYS A 31 -8.23 3.64 0.32
CA LYS A 31 -9.40 2.85 -0.10
C LYS A 31 -10.55 3.71 -0.60
N GLU A 32 -10.85 4.82 0.07
CA GLU A 32 -11.93 5.75 -0.33
C GLU A 32 -11.62 6.43 -1.66
N ALA A 33 -10.34 6.68 -1.96
CA ALA A 33 -9.89 7.19 -3.25
C ALA A 33 -9.84 6.12 -4.37
N GLY A 34 -10.25 4.87 -4.09
CA GLY A 34 -10.33 3.79 -5.08
C GLY A 34 -9.00 3.10 -5.38
N LEU A 35 -7.95 3.33 -4.60
CA LEU A 35 -6.68 2.61 -4.74
C LEU A 35 -6.78 1.23 -4.09
N ILE A 36 -6.05 0.26 -4.64
CA ILE A 36 -5.83 -1.03 -3.96
C ILE A 36 -4.88 -0.78 -2.78
N ALA A 37 -5.33 -1.04 -1.56
CA ALA A 37 -4.52 -0.88 -0.36
C ALA A 37 -4.11 -2.24 0.20
N VAL A 38 -2.80 -2.55 0.17
CA VAL A 38 -2.21 -3.75 0.76
C VAL A 38 -1.54 -3.37 2.07
N ALA A 39 -1.77 -4.09 3.16
CA ALA A 39 -1.18 -3.79 4.46
C ALA A 39 -0.56 -5.00 5.14
N HIS A 40 0.39 -4.74 6.04
CA HIS A 40 1.08 -5.74 6.86
C HIS A 40 1.74 -6.84 6.04
N ARG A 41 2.36 -6.49 4.91
CA ARG A 41 3.09 -7.42 4.04
C ARG A 41 4.38 -6.82 3.56
N TYR A 42 5.41 -7.65 3.36
CA TYR A 42 6.66 -7.26 2.73
C TYR A 42 6.72 -7.70 1.27
N ILE A 43 6.91 -6.75 0.33
CA ILE A 43 6.83 -7.03 -1.12
C ILE A 43 7.75 -8.19 -1.53
N LYS A 44 9.03 -8.17 -1.10
CA LYS A 44 9.98 -9.24 -1.43
C LYS A 44 9.56 -10.59 -0.86
N GLN A 45 9.06 -10.61 0.37
CA GLN A 45 8.59 -11.85 1.00
C GLN A 45 7.37 -12.42 0.26
N GLU A 46 6.41 -11.56 -0.11
CA GLU A 46 5.23 -11.99 -0.85
C GLU A 46 5.58 -12.44 -2.26
N HIS A 47 6.53 -11.78 -2.93
CA HIS A 47 7.05 -12.21 -4.22
C HIS A 47 7.65 -13.62 -4.11
N VAL A 48 8.55 -13.89 -3.17
CA VAL A 48 9.15 -15.22 -2.99
C VAL A 48 8.09 -16.27 -2.63
N ARG A 49 7.16 -15.96 -1.73
CA ARG A 49 6.12 -16.90 -1.29
C ARG A 49 5.13 -17.28 -2.40
N LEU A 50 4.83 -16.34 -3.30
CA LEU A 50 3.79 -16.52 -4.34
C LEU A 50 4.36 -16.91 -5.70
N LEU A 51 5.59 -16.48 -6.01
CA LEU A 51 6.20 -16.56 -7.34
C LEU A 51 7.62 -17.13 -7.32
N GLY A 52 8.15 -17.51 -6.15
CA GLY A 52 9.43 -18.21 -6.06
C GLY A 52 9.28 -19.67 -6.46
N ASP A 53 10.32 -20.21 -7.08
CA ASP A 53 10.45 -21.64 -7.42
C ASP A 53 10.65 -22.53 -6.18
#